data_AF-A0A973BB03-F1
#
_entry.id   AF-A0A973BB03-F1
#
_cell.length_a   1.000
_cell.length_b   1.000
_cell.length_c   1.000
_cell.angle_alpha   90.00
_cell.angle_beta   90.00
_cell.angle_gamma   90.00
#
_symmetry.space_group_name_H-M   'P 1'
#
loop_
_entity.id
_entity.type
_entity.pdbx_description
1 polymer ?
#
loop_
_entity_poly.entity_id
_entity_poly.type
_entity_poly.pdbx_seq_one_letter_code
_entity_poly.pdbx_strand_id
1 'polypeptide(L)' 'MEKYKYRVLETMEWRNKEFNNGDIIEDTDNSYMRAMIHQGKLERVD' A
#
# COMPACT_ATOMS: atom_id res chain seq x y z
N MET A 1 3.27 -11.72 13.31
CA MET A 1 2.23 -11.01 12.53
C MET A 1 2.56 -11.20 11.06
N GLU A 2 1.58 -11.60 10.25
CA GLU A 2 1.78 -11.79 8.81
C GLU A 2 1.90 -10.44 8.11
N LYS A 3 2.88 -10.32 7.22
CA LYS A 3 3.08 -9.15 6.38
C LYS A 3 2.63 -9.49 4.96
N TYR A 4 2.09 -8.50 4.29
CA TYR A 4 1.62 -8.60 2.91
C TYR A 4 2.31 -7.56 2.05
N LYS A 5 2.31 -7.79 0.75
CA LYS A 5 2.88 -6.87 -0.22
C LYS A 5 1.77 -6.17 -0.98
N TYR A 6 1.91 -4.87 -1.11
CA TYR A 6 0.99 -4.01 -1.85
C TYR A 6 1.73 -3.26 -2.94
N ARG A 7 1.15 -3.22 -4.13
CA ARG A 7 1.60 -2.37 -5.22
C ARG A 7 0.90 -1.03 -5.15
N VAL A 8 1.68 0.03 -5.25
CA VAL A 8 1.20 1.41 -5.35
C VAL A 8 0.71 1.68 -6.77
N LEU A 9 -0.53 2.16 -6.90
CA LEU A 9 -1.17 2.42 -8.20
C LEU A 9 -1.11 3.91 -8.61
N GLU A 10 -0.84 4.80 -7.66
CA GLU A 10 -0.65 6.24 -7.85
C GLU A 10 0.38 6.76 -6.82
N THR A 11 1.12 7.84 -7.13
CA THR A 11 2.06 8.42 -6.16
C THR A 11 1.34 8.77 -4.85
N MET A 12 1.89 8.29 -3.72
CA MET A 12 1.30 8.48 -2.41
C MET A 12 2.36 8.76 -1.34
N GLU A 13 1.99 9.59 -0.36
CA GLU A 13 2.82 9.85 0.81
C GLU A 13 2.33 9.02 2.00
N TRP A 14 3.25 8.30 2.66
CA TRP A 14 2.94 7.50 3.83
C TRP A 14 4.10 7.50 4.83
N ARG A 15 3.79 7.76 6.11
CA ARG A 15 4.77 7.78 7.22
C ARG A 15 6.04 8.59 6.90
N ASN A 16 5.90 9.78 6.32
CA ASN A 16 7.00 10.64 5.88
C ASN A 16 7.91 10.01 4.79
N LYS A 17 7.37 9.08 3.99
CA LYS A 17 8.01 8.52 2.81
C LYS A 17 7.06 8.65 1.63
N GLU A 18 7.58 9.15 0.52
CA GLU A 18 6.88 9.16 -0.76
C GLU A 18 7.08 7.80 -1.46
N PHE A 19 6.00 7.26 -2.00
CA PHE A 19 5.99 6.06 -2.83
C PHE A 19 5.46 6.43 -4.21
N ASN A 20 6.15 5.95 -5.24
CA ASN A 20 5.80 6.17 -6.62
C ASN A 20 4.89 5.06 -7.14
N ASN A 21 4.16 5.36 -8.22
CA ASN A 21 3.39 4.34 -8.94
C ASN A 21 4.31 3.16 -9.34
N GLY A 22 3.89 1.95 -8.97
CA GLY A 22 4.62 0.71 -9.17
C GLY A 22 5.46 0.25 -7.99
N ASP A 23 5.69 1.11 -6.99
CA ASP A 23 6.44 0.72 -5.78
C ASP A 23 5.73 -0.40 -5.02
N ILE A 24 6.53 -1.27 -4.41
CA ILE A 24 6.04 -2.34 -3.54
C ILE A 24 6.26 -1.97 -2.07
N ILE A 25 5.17 -1.98 -1.31
CA ILE A 25 5.16 -1.73 0.13
C ILE A 25 4.89 -3.04 0.85
N GLU A 26 5.68 -3.33 1.89
CA GLU A 26 5.45 -4.46 2.78
C GLU A 26 5.05 -3.96 4.18
N ASP A 27 3.83 -4.27 4.62
CA ASP A 27 3.35 -3.96 5.97
C ASP A 27 2.30 -5.00 6.41
N THR A 28 1.82 -4.91 7.63
CA THR A 28 0.73 -5.74 8.12
C THR A 28 -0.60 -5.23 7.55
N ASP A 29 -1.50 -6.15 7.18
CA ASP A 29 -2.86 -5.75 6.81
C ASP A 29 -3.52 -5.04 8.01
N ASN A 30 -3.97 -3.81 7.77
CA ASN A 30 -4.58 -2.96 8.78
C ASN A 30 -5.67 -2.09 8.12
N SER A 31 -6.42 -1.35 8.92
CA SER A 31 -7.53 -0.53 8.42
C SER A 31 -7.10 0.50 7.37
N TYR A 32 -5.86 0.99 7.43
CA TYR A 32 -5.32 1.93 6.46
C TYR A 32 -5.04 1.24 5.11
N MET A 33 -4.40 0.06 5.10
CA MET A 33 -4.18 -0.69 3.85
C MET A 33 -5.50 -1.03 3.16
N ARG A 34 -6.50 -1.46 3.93
CA ARG A 34 -7.85 -1.74 3.40
C ARG A 34 -8.53 -0.50 2.81
N ALA A 35 -8.41 0.65 3.47
CA ALA A 35 -8.96 1.91 2.97
C ALA A 35 -8.29 2.32 1.65
N MET A 36 -6.97 2.18 1.55
CA MET A 36 -6.21 2.50 0.34
C MET A 36 -6.54 1.55 -0.82
N ILE A 37 -6.76 0.27 -0.55
CA ILE A 37 -7.24 -0.69 -1.55
C ILE A 37 -8.65 -0.34 -2.02
N HIS A 38 -9.57 -0.02 -1.09
CA HIS A 38 -10.94 0.37 -1.44
C HIS A 38 -10.97 1.68 -2.26
N GLN A 39 -10.02 2.59 -2.04
CA GLN A 39 -9.86 3.80 -2.84
C GLN A 39 -9.19 3.54 -4.20
N GLY A 40 -8.74 2.32 -4.49
CA GLY A 40 -8.03 1.99 -5.73
C GLY A 40 -6.60 2.51 -5.79
N LYS A 41 -6.00 2.87 -4.65
CA LYS A 41 -4.62 3.42 -4.56
C LYS A 41 -3.56 2.33 -4.36
N LEU A 42 -3.96 1.22 -3.76
CA LEU A 42 -3.12 0.03 -3.56
C LEU A 42 -3.80 -1.20 -4.14
N GLU A 43 -2.99 -2.15 -4.59
CA GLU A 43 -3.40 -3.51 -4.93
C GLU A 43 -2.58 -4.50 -4.12
N ARG A 44 -3.22 -5.48 -3.48
CA ARG A 44 -2.49 -6.57 -2.81
C ARG A 44 -1.92 -7.52 -3.87
N VAL A 45 -0.62 -7.76 -3.83
CA VAL A 45 0.09 -8.61 -4.79
C VAL A 45 0.57 -9.94 -4.19
N ASP A 46 0.51 -10.08 -2.87
CA ASP A 46 0.81 -11.28 -2.08
C ASP A 46 0.01 -11.24 -0.76
#